data_AF-A0A934ZIU8-F1
#
_entry.id   AF-A0A934ZIU8-F1
#
_cell.length_a   1.000
_cell.length_b   1.000
_cell.length_c   1.000
_cell.angle_alpha   90.00
_cell.angle_beta   90.00
_cell.angle_gamma   90.00
#
_symmetry.space_group_name_H-M   'P 1'
#
loop_
_entity.id
_entity.type
_entity.pdbx_description
1 polymer ?
#
loop_
_entity_poly.entity_id
_entity_poly.type
_entity_poly.pdbx_seq_one_letter_code
_entity_poly.pdbx_strand_id
1 'polypeptide(L)'
;MGSSPDRLDALQRGLIEAFFARTQRFFLTGGAALTGFYLRHRTTKDLDLFAPPEVSMQENHFGAVVVDPMREIAANKVGALLDRFEARDLVDLKLLLGAGLTLSEVLQDAQQKHAGADPATLAWVLGTWRIPPTAALPEDTMAAEVEAFRDDLVRQLALLALPKE
;
A
#
# COMPACT_ATOMS: atom_id res chain seq x y z
N MET A 1 -21.41 15.09 -13.68
CA MET A 1 -20.80 14.26 -12.62
C MET A 1 -20.20 13.04 -13.30
N GLY A 2 -18.95 13.13 -13.76
CA GLY A 2 -18.29 11.99 -14.38
C GLY A 2 -17.83 11.05 -13.28
N SER A 3 -18.45 9.87 -13.17
CA SER A 3 -17.86 8.78 -12.40
C SER A 3 -16.54 8.43 -13.06
N SER A 4 -15.41 8.70 -12.41
CA SER A 4 -14.14 8.11 -12.87
C SER A 4 -14.37 6.60 -13.03
N PRO A 5 -13.94 6.01 -14.16
CA PRO A 5 -14.16 4.59 -14.42
C PRO A 5 -13.57 3.77 -13.26
N ASP A 6 -14.28 2.71 -12.88
CA ASP A 6 -13.74 1.72 -11.95
C ASP A 6 -12.41 1.20 -12.53
N ARG A 7 -11.37 1.18 -11.70
CA ARG A 7 -10.03 0.70 -12.09
C ARG A 7 -9.91 -0.82 -11.89
N LEU A 8 -10.91 -1.45 -11.29
CA LEU A 8 -11.14 -2.89 -11.35
C LEU A 8 -11.92 -3.21 -12.62
N ASP A 9 -11.50 -4.24 -13.34
CA ASP A 9 -12.25 -4.70 -14.51
C ASP A 9 -13.59 -5.34 -14.12
N ALA A 10 -14.47 -5.54 -15.11
CA ALA A 10 -15.81 -6.08 -14.88
C ALA A 10 -15.79 -7.48 -14.24
N LEU A 11 -14.79 -8.30 -14.53
CA LEU A 11 -14.65 -9.63 -13.96
C LEU A 11 -14.22 -9.54 -12.49
N GLN A 12 -13.20 -8.73 -12.19
CA GLN A 12 -12.73 -8.49 -10.82
C GLN A 12 -13.87 -7.94 -9.95
N ARG A 13 -14.60 -6.95 -10.46
CA ARG A 13 -15.75 -6.34 -9.78
C ARG A 13 -16.84 -7.37 -9.48
N GLY A 14 -17.26 -8.11 -10.51
CA GLY A 14 -18.29 -9.14 -10.36
C GLY A 14 -17.88 -10.27 -9.41
N LEU A 15 -16.61 -10.68 -9.45
CA LEU A 15 -16.05 -11.69 -8.56
C LEU A 15 -16.09 -11.22 -7.10
N ILE A 16 -15.60 -10.02 -6.82
CA ILE A 16 -15.59 -9.46 -5.46
C ILE A 16 -17.01 -9.34 -4.92
N GLU A 17 -17.92 -8.75 -5.67
CA GLU A 17 -19.32 -8.59 -5.23
C GLU A 17 -19.99 -9.94 -4.97
N ALA A 18 -19.82 -10.92 -5.86
CA ALA A 18 -20.38 -12.26 -5.69
C ALA A 18 -19.76 -13.06 -4.54
N PHE A 19 -18.46 -12.85 -4.27
CA PHE A 19 -17.74 -13.47 -3.18
C PHE A 19 -18.21 -12.92 -1.83
N PHE A 20 -18.24 -11.60 -1.68
CA PHE A 20 -18.66 -10.95 -0.44
C PHE A 20 -20.16 -11.08 -0.17
N ALA A 21 -20.99 -11.27 -1.20
CA ALA A 21 -22.39 -11.66 -1.01
C ALA A 21 -22.57 -13.01 -0.28
N ARG A 22 -21.52 -13.85 -0.23
CA ARG A 22 -21.56 -15.18 0.41
C ARG A 22 -20.82 -15.25 1.74
N THR A 23 -19.82 -14.42 1.96
CA THR A 23 -19.01 -14.46 3.19
C THR A 23 -18.40 -13.10 3.49
N GLN A 24 -18.37 -12.75 4.78
CA GLN A 24 -17.74 -11.54 5.32
C GLN A 24 -16.53 -11.90 6.20
N ARG A 25 -16.04 -13.14 6.11
CA ARG A 25 -14.89 -13.65 6.89
C ARG A 25 -13.53 -13.36 6.26
N PHE A 26 -13.54 -12.62 5.15
CA PHE A 26 -12.35 -12.20 4.45
C PHE A 26 -12.40 -10.69 4.30
N PHE A 27 -11.28 -10.08 3.98
CA PHE A 27 -11.20 -8.68 3.57
C PHE A 27 -10.29 -8.57 2.35
N LEU A 28 -10.58 -7.58 1.51
CA LEU A 28 -9.76 -7.21 0.37
C LEU A 28 -8.65 -6.26 0.82
N THR A 29 -7.40 -6.56 0.46
CA THR A 29 -6.24 -5.71 0.77
C THR A 29 -5.41 -5.42 -0.49
N GLY A 30 -4.22 -4.86 -0.29
CA GLY A 30 -3.21 -4.71 -1.34
C GLY A 30 -3.61 -3.74 -2.46
N GLY A 31 -3.09 -4.00 -3.67
CA GLY A 31 -3.29 -3.12 -4.82
C GLY A 31 -4.74 -3.00 -5.28
N ALA A 32 -5.50 -4.09 -5.15
CA ALA A 32 -6.92 -4.13 -5.51
C ALA A 32 -7.78 -3.27 -4.59
N ALA A 33 -7.54 -3.34 -3.28
CA ALA A 33 -8.19 -2.48 -2.31
C ALA A 33 -7.91 -1.00 -2.61
N LEU A 34 -6.64 -0.64 -2.82
CA LEU A 34 -6.26 0.74 -3.13
C LEU A 34 -6.92 1.24 -4.41
N THR A 35 -6.92 0.42 -5.47
CA THR A 35 -7.42 0.89 -6.76
C THR A 35 -8.94 0.85 -6.91
N GLY A 36 -9.62 -0.08 -6.25
CA GLY A 36 -11.08 -0.22 -6.35
C GLY A 36 -11.84 0.69 -5.40
N PHE A 37 -11.28 0.96 -4.22
CA PHE A 37 -12.05 1.51 -3.10
C PHE A 37 -11.46 2.81 -2.50
N TYR A 38 -10.17 3.06 -2.70
CA TYR A 38 -9.49 4.21 -2.08
C TYR A 38 -8.98 5.25 -3.07
N LEU A 39 -7.89 4.95 -3.77
CA LEU A 39 -7.08 5.90 -4.53
C LEU A 39 -7.38 5.92 -6.04
N ARG A 40 -7.80 4.79 -6.63
CA ARG A 40 -8.11 4.64 -8.08
C ARG A 40 -6.99 5.13 -9.01
N HIS A 41 -5.75 5.02 -8.56
CA HIS A 41 -4.57 5.64 -9.18
C HIS A 41 -3.84 4.75 -10.20
N ARG A 42 -4.17 3.47 -10.29
CA ARG A 42 -3.55 2.55 -11.25
C ARG A 42 -4.50 1.44 -11.64
N THR A 43 -4.06 0.45 -12.41
CA THR A 43 -4.77 -0.82 -12.55
C THR A 43 -4.00 -1.92 -11.81
N THR A 44 -4.66 -3.04 -11.55
CA THR A 44 -4.02 -4.23 -10.97
C THR A 44 -4.63 -5.47 -11.58
N LYS A 45 -3.82 -6.52 -11.72
CA LYS A 45 -4.31 -7.85 -12.13
C LYS A 45 -4.60 -8.75 -10.93
N ASP A 46 -4.00 -8.42 -9.79
CA ASP A 46 -4.03 -9.21 -8.56
C ASP A 46 -5.26 -8.84 -7.71
N LEU A 47 -5.89 -9.83 -7.08
CA LEU A 47 -6.89 -9.66 -6.02
C LEU A 47 -6.42 -10.40 -4.77
N ASP A 48 -6.16 -9.65 -3.70
CA ASP A 48 -5.63 -10.19 -2.45
C ASP A 48 -6.74 -10.25 -1.39
N LEU A 49 -7.15 -11.48 -1.01
CA LEU A 49 -8.16 -11.73 0.01
C LEU A 49 -7.53 -12.50 1.19
N PHE A 50 -7.66 -11.96 2.39
CA PHE A 50 -7.16 -12.59 3.61
C PHE A 50 -8.29 -12.80 4.61
N ALA A 51 -8.15 -13.80 5.47
CA ALA A 51 -9.04 -14.03 6.60
C ALA A 51 -8.34 -13.59 7.90
N PRO A 52 -8.96 -12.74 8.73
CA PRO A 52 -8.36 -12.33 9.98
C PRO A 52 -8.34 -13.51 10.98
N PRO A 53 -7.32 -13.61 11.83
CA PRO A 53 -7.31 -14.60 12.92
C PRO A 53 -8.26 -14.17 14.04
N GLU A 54 -9.57 -14.43 13.90
CA GLU A 54 -10.70 -14.34 14.86
C GLU A 54 -10.88 -13.04 15.70
N VAL A 55 -9.89 -12.15 15.77
CA VAL A 55 -9.91 -10.89 16.50
C VAL A 55 -10.21 -9.76 15.52
N SER A 56 -11.15 -8.90 15.92
CA SER A 56 -11.56 -7.68 15.21
C SER A 56 -10.35 -6.90 14.71
N MET A 57 -10.11 -6.96 13.40
CA MET A 57 -9.35 -5.93 12.72
C MET A 57 -10.28 -4.72 12.51
N GLN A 58 -9.71 -3.51 12.51
CA GLN A 58 -10.45 -2.36 12.00
C GLN A 58 -10.60 -2.62 10.50
N GLU A 59 -11.82 -2.71 9.99
CA GLU A 59 -12.10 -2.95 8.57
C GLU A 59 -13.14 -1.94 8.07
N ASN A 60 -13.03 -1.59 6.79
CA ASN A 60 -13.94 -0.66 6.15
C ASN A 60 -14.94 -1.43 5.28
N HIS A 61 -16.21 -1.04 5.33
CA HIS A 61 -17.22 -1.60 4.45
C HIS A 61 -17.53 -0.64 3.30
N PHE A 62 -17.38 -1.12 2.07
CA PHE A 62 -17.80 -0.44 0.85
C PHE A 62 -18.95 -1.21 0.22
N GLY A 63 -20.17 -0.90 0.68
CA GLY A 63 -21.32 -1.76 0.42
C GLY A 63 -21.13 -3.11 1.10
N ALA A 64 -21.24 -4.21 0.34
CA ALA A 64 -21.01 -5.56 0.86
C ALA A 64 -19.52 -5.93 0.94
N VAL A 65 -18.62 -5.15 0.35
CA VAL A 65 -17.19 -5.50 0.29
C VAL A 65 -16.49 -5.03 1.55
N VAL A 66 -15.81 -5.95 2.22
CA VAL A 66 -14.92 -5.65 3.35
C VAL A 66 -13.54 -5.35 2.81
N VAL A 67 -12.98 -4.20 3.19
CA VAL A 67 -11.70 -3.69 2.69
C VAL A 67 -10.82 -3.28 3.86
N ASP A 68 -9.56 -3.65 3.75
CA ASP A 68 -8.51 -3.33 4.71
C ASP A 68 -8.28 -1.82 4.82
N PRO A 69 -8.13 -1.22 6.02
CA PRO A 69 -7.89 0.21 6.14
C PRO A 69 -6.64 0.66 5.41
N MET A 70 -6.65 1.90 4.91
CA MET A 70 -5.48 2.50 4.26
C MET A 70 -4.20 2.40 5.12
N ARG A 71 -4.31 2.55 6.45
CA ARG A 71 -3.19 2.46 7.39
C ARG A 71 -2.59 1.06 7.45
N GLU A 72 -3.44 0.03 7.46
CA GLU A 72 -3.05 -1.37 7.44
C GLU A 72 -2.35 -1.73 6.11
N ILE A 73 -2.94 -1.30 4.99
CA ILE A 73 -2.33 -1.46 3.66
C ILE A 73 -0.97 -0.74 3.61
N ALA A 74 -0.86 0.48 4.12
CA ALA A 74 0.39 1.25 4.14
C ALA A 74 1.49 0.51 4.91
N ALA A 75 1.17 -0.06 6.08
CA ALA A 75 2.12 -0.85 6.86
C ALA A 75 2.60 -2.09 6.07
N ASN A 76 1.67 -2.76 5.39
CA ASN A 76 1.99 -3.91 4.54
C ASN A 76 2.85 -3.52 3.32
N LYS A 77 2.68 -2.30 2.78
CA LYS A 77 3.57 -1.76 1.73
C LYS A 77 4.98 -1.53 2.23
N VAL A 78 5.16 -1.04 3.46
CA VAL A 78 6.49 -0.90 4.07
C VAL A 78 7.17 -2.27 4.22
N GLY A 79 6.45 -3.30 4.66
CA GLY A 79 6.96 -4.67 4.68
C GLY A 79 7.37 -5.17 3.29
N ALA A 80 6.50 -5.01 2.29
CA ALA A 80 6.77 -5.43 0.92
C ALA A 80 7.99 -4.73 0.28
N LEU A 81 8.26 -3.47 0.64
CA LEU A 81 9.44 -2.73 0.20
C LEU A 81 10.74 -3.35 0.73
N LEU A 82 10.71 -4.03 1.89
CA LEU A 82 11.87 -4.75 2.41
C LEU A 82 12.05 -6.11 1.73
N ASP A 83 10.95 -6.82 1.49
CA ASP A 83 10.99 -8.21 1.04
C ASP A 83 11.29 -8.36 -0.45
N ARG A 84 10.62 -7.56 -1.29
CA ARG A 84 10.59 -7.77 -2.75
C ARG A 84 10.79 -6.51 -3.58
N PHE A 85 10.76 -5.34 -2.95
CA PHE A 85 10.98 -4.02 -3.54
C PHE A 85 10.39 -3.84 -4.95
N GLU A 86 9.12 -3.44 -5.03
CA GLU A 86 8.47 -3.10 -6.30
C GLU A 86 8.19 -1.61 -6.40
N ALA A 87 8.45 -1.00 -7.57
CA ALA A 87 8.26 0.44 -7.77
C ALA A 87 6.80 0.89 -7.52
N ARG A 88 5.82 0.03 -7.81
CA ARG A 88 4.40 0.28 -7.52
C ARG A 88 4.11 0.39 -6.02
N ASP A 89 4.84 -0.33 -5.16
CA ASP A 89 4.64 -0.25 -3.71
C ASP A 89 5.10 1.10 -3.17
N LEU A 90 6.14 1.69 -3.77
CA LEU A 90 6.60 3.01 -3.40
C LEU A 90 5.63 4.12 -3.86
N VAL A 91 5.02 3.95 -5.04
CA VAL A 91 3.96 4.85 -5.53
C VAL A 91 2.71 4.75 -4.66
N ASP A 92 2.29 3.52 -4.33
CA ASP A 92 1.15 3.26 -3.43
C ASP A 92 1.39 3.95 -2.07
N LEU A 93 2.59 3.79 -1.47
CA LEU A 93 2.97 4.43 -0.21
C LEU A 93 2.97 5.97 -0.29
N LYS A 94 3.53 6.54 -1.36
CA LYS A 94 3.52 8.00 -1.60
C LYS A 94 2.11 8.57 -1.56
N LEU A 95 1.18 7.93 -2.25
CA LEU A 95 -0.21 8.40 -2.33
C LEU A 95 -0.96 8.20 -1.01
N LEU A 96 -0.68 7.11 -0.30
CA LEU A 96 -1.22 6.85 1.03
C LEU A 96 -0.80 7.92 2.05
N LEU A 97 0.48 8.30 2.06
CA LEU A 97 0.96 9.41 2.89
C LEU A 97 0.34 10.75 2.44
N GLY A 98 0.23 10.97 1.12
CA GLY A 98 -0.44 12.14 0.56
C GLY A 98 -1.94 12.22 0.86
N ALA A 99 -2.59 11.10 1.17
CA ALA A 99 -3.99 11.03 1.58
C ALA A 99 -4.21 11.36 3.08
N GLY A 100 -3.15 11.69 3.82
CA GLY A 100 -3.22 12.16 5.20
C GLY A 100 -2.66 11.19 6.25
N LEU A 101 -2.14 10.04 5.85
CA LEU A 101 -1.41 9.15 6.76
C LEU A 101 -0.04 9.74 7.10
N THR A 102 0.36 9.64 8.37
CA THR A 102 1.71 10.05 8.76
C THR A 102 2.70 8.89 8.65
N LEU A 103 3.94 9.19 8.24
CA LEU A 103 4.99 8.19 8.13
C LEU A 103 5.25 7.49 9.47
N SER A 104 5.24 8.24 10.57
CA SER A 104 5.48 7.68 11.91
C SER A 104 4.43 6.64 12.32
N GLU A 105 3.15 6.89 12.03
CA GLU A 105 2.08 5.93 12.34
C GLU A 105 2.18 4.66 11.48
N VAL A 106 2.53 4.81 10.20
CA VAL A 106 2.70 3.68 9.28
C VAL A 106 3.89 2.82 9.69
N LEU A 107 5.01 3.44 10.06
CA LEU A 107 6.20 2.72 10.53
C LEU A 107 5.93 1.98 11.84
N GLN A 108 5.24 2.61 12.79
CA GLN A 108 4.88 1.97 14.05
C GLN A 108 4.11 0.65 13.82
N ASP A 109 3.14 0.65 12.90
CA ASP A 109 2.37 -0.54 12.57
C ASP A 109 3.21 -1.58 11.80
N ALA A 110 4.05 -1.13 10.86
CA ALA A 110 4.91 -2.02 10.10
C ALA A 110 5.91 -2.74 11.01
N GLN A 111 6.51 -2.03 11.97
CA GLN A 111 7.46 -2.59 12.94
C GLN A 111 6.84 -3.65 13.85
N GLN A 112 5.55 -3.52 14.19
CA GLN A 112 4.86 -4.54 14.99
C GLN A 112 4.67 -5.86 14.24
N LYS A 113 4.65 -5.81 12.90
CA LYS A 113 4.38 -6.97 12.04
C LYS A 113 5.64 -7.56 11.44
N HIS A 114 6.64 -6.73 11.19
CA HIS A 114 7.84 -7.11 10.47
C HIS A 114 9.08 -6.60 11.21
N ALA A 115 9.85 -7.52 11.79
CA ALA A 115 10.99 -7.19 12.65
C ALA A 115 12.07 -6.32 11.96
N GLY A 116 12.18 -6.41 10.62
CA GLY A 116 13.11 -5.59 9.83
C GLY A 116 12.58 -4.22 9.40
N ALA A 117 11.35 -3.83 9.78
CA ALA A 117 10.73 -2.58 9.37
C ALA A 117 11.13 -1.36 10.21
N ASP A 118 12.33 -1.37 10.80
CA ASP A 118 12.84 -0.20 11.50
C ASP A 118 13.30 0.91 10.52
N PRO A 119 13.26 2.19 10.96
CA PRO A 119 13.60 3.30 10.07
C PRO A 119 15.02 3.24 9.48
N ALA A 120 16.00 2.72 10.23
CA ALA A 120 17.39 2.67 9.76
C ALA A 120 17.54 1.63 8.64
N THR A 121 16.98 0.44 8.82
CA THR A 121 16.98 -0.62 7.81
C THR A 121 16.25 -0.16 6.55
N LEU A 122 15.07 0.45 6.69
CA LEU A 122 14.31 0.98 5.55
C LEU A 122 15.09 2.07 4.80
N ALA A 123 15.69 3.02 5.53
CA ALA A 123 16.52 4.07 4.92
C ALA A 123 17.68 3.47 4.11
N TRP A 124 18.34 2.45 4.65
CA TRP A 124 19.43 1.76 3.99
C TRP A 124 18.96 1.00 2.75
N VAL A 125 17.95 0.13 2.86
CA VAL A 125 17.40 -0.66 1.74
C VAL A 125 16.96 0.28 0.63
N LEU A 126 16.09 1.25 0.96
CA LEU A 126 15.62 2.24 0.01
C LEU A 126 16.81 2.97 -0.61
N GLY A 127 17.77 3.43 0.21
CA GLY A 127 18.97 4.19 -0.15
C GLY A 127 19.96 3.49 -1.09
N THR A 128 19.89 2.16 -1.21
CA THR A 128 20.69 1.40 -2.19
C THR A 128 19.98 1.19 -3.54
N TRP A 129 18.66 1.32 -3.58
CA TRP A 129 17.87 0.97 -4.76
C TRP A 129 17.83 2.07 -5.84
N ARG A 130 17.79 1.67 -7.11
CA ARG A 130 17.53 2.56 -8.26
C ARG A 130 16.39 2.00 -9.09
N ILE A 131 15.56 2.86 -9.66
CA ILE A 131 14.48 2.40 -10.55
C ILE A 131 15.12 1.88 -11.84
N PRO A 132 15.00 0.58 -12.16
CA PRO A 132 15.50 0.09 -13.43
C PRO A 132 14.66 0.70 -14.57
N PRO A 133 15.24 0.98 -15.75
CA PRO A 133 14.49 1.51 -16.90
C PRO A 133 13.31 0.63 -17.34
N THR A 134 13.35 -0.66 -16.99
CA THR A 134 12.31 -1.66 -17.28
C THR A 134 11.27 -1.79 -16.16
N ALA A 135 11.36 -1.01 -15.09
CA ALA A 135 10.38 -1.03 -14.01
C ALA A 135 8.98 -0.73 -14.54
N ALA A 136 8.03 -1.61 -14.25
CA ALA A 136 6.63 -1.33 -14.50
C ALA A 136 6.15 -0.28 -13.49
N LEU A 137 6.05 0.96 -13.95
CA LEU A 137 5.43 2.05 -13.20
C LEU A 137 3.93 2.12 -13.50
N PRO A 138 3.11 2.56 -12.54
CA PRO A 138 1.72 2.90 -12.80
C PRO A 138 1.57 3.91 -13.94
N GLU A 139 0.43 3.87 -14.63
CA GLU A 139 0.07 4.86 -15.66
C GLU A 139 0.25 6.29 -15.13
N ASP A 140 0.70 7.20 -15.99
CA ASP A 140 0.93 8.62 -15.69
C ASP A 140 1.96 8.91 -14.57
N THR A 141 2.72 7.90 -14.11
CA THR A 141 3.75 8.08 -13.09
C THR A 141 5.14 8.27 -13.70
N MET A 142 5.80 9.39 -13.38
CA MET A 142 7.16 9.66 -13.85
C MET A 142 8.20 9.01 -12.94
N ALA A 143 9.18 8.30 -13.52
CA ALA A 143 10.26 7.67 -12.74
C ALA A 143 11.02 8.68 -11.84
N ALA A 144 11.30 9.88 -12.36
CA ALA A 144 11.96 10.94 -11.61
C ALA A 144 11.17 11.39 -10.37
N GLU A 145 9.84 11.35 -10.41
CA GLU A 145 8.98 11.68 -9.27
C GLU A 145 9.07 10.59 -8.20
N VAL A 146 9.10 9.33 -8.61
CA VAL A 146 9.23 8.18 -7.71
C VAL A 146 10.62 8.17 -7.06
N GLU A 147 11.68 8.50 -7.80
CA GLU A 147 13.02 8.68 -7.25
C GLU A 147 13.11 9.86 -6.29
N ALA A 148 12.50 10.99 -6.61
CA ALA A 148 12.47 12.15 -5.72
C ALA A 148 11.76 11.82 -4.40
N PHE A 149 10.64 11.10 -4.47
CA PHE A 149 9.93 10.64 -3.27
C PHE A 149 10.75 9.62 -2.47
N ARG A 150 11.39 8.66 -3.13
CA ARG A 150 12.30 7.69 -2.50
C ARG A 150 13.40 8.42 -1.72
N ASP A 151 14.06 9.39 -2.34
CA ASP A 151 15.15 10.14 -1.72
C ASP A 151 14.68 10.97 -0.53
N ASP A 152 13.46 11.53 -0.60
CA ASP A 152 12.86 12.22 0.53
C ASP A 152 12.51 11.28 1.67
N LEU A 153 11.91 10.13 1.36
CA LEU A 153 11.59 9.09 2.33
C LEU A 153 12.86 8.60 3.04
N VAL A 154 13.96 8.37 2.32
CA VAL A 154 15.25 7.99 2.90
C VAL A 154 15.74 9.05 3.91
N ARG A 155 15.64 10.35 3.58
CA ARG A 155 16.02 11.42 4.51
C ARG A 155 15.15 11.41 5.76
N GLN A 156 13.83 11.30 5.62
CA GLN A 156 12.92 11.27 6.75
C GLN A 156 13.17 10.06 7.66
N LEU A 157 13.37 8.88 7.07
CA LEU A 157 13.68 7.65 7.81
C LEU A 157 15.02 7.74 8.55
N ALA A 158 16.05 8.31 7.92
CA ALA A 158 17.34 8.53 8.57
C ALA A 158 17.23 9.47 9.78
N LEU A 159 16.40 10.52 9.71
CA LEU A 159 16.13 11.40 10.85
C LEU A 159 15.37 10.66 11.96
N LEU A 160 14.40 9.82 11.62
CA LEU A 160 13.65 9.02 12.59
C LEU A 160 14.49 7.93 13.26
N ALA A 161 15.58 7.49 12.62
CA ALA A 161 16.51 6.51 13.15
C ALA A 161 17.51 7.10 14.17
N LEU A 162 17.61 8.43 14.28
CA LEU A 162 18.48 9.06 15.26
C LEU A 162 17.99 8.77 16.69
N PRO A 163 18.91 8.56 17.65
CA PRO A 163 18.54 8.40 19.05
C PRO A 163 17.73 9.61 19.51
N LYS A 164 16.62 9.37 20.20
CA LYS A 164 15.87 10.43 20.88
C LYS A 164 16.62 10.79 22.16
N GLU A 165 16.93 12.07 22.34
CA GLU A 165 17.55 12.63 23.56
C GLU A 165 16.71 12.38 24.82
#